data_AF-A0A970MQQ4-F1
#
_entry.id   AF-A0A970MQQ4-F1
#
_cell.length_a   1.000
_cell.length_b   1.000
_cell.length_c   1.000
_cell.angle_alpha   90.00
_cell.angle_beta   90.00
_cell.angle_gamma   90.00
#
_symmetry.space_group_name_H-M   'P 1'
#
loop_
_entity.id
_entity.type
_entity.pdbx_description
1 polymer ?
#
loop_
_entity_poly.entity_id
_entity_poly.type
_entity_poly.pdbx_seq_one_letter_code
_entity_poly.pdbx_strand_id
1 'polypeptide(L)'
;MKNLNYAKKLMKRSFSFGQISFVLLSLFLFLQINYSVSQNVVTIGEGETASKELPISINYGFSNSQQIYLQSEIARAGEISAIALNMLGGIDIEHSNEWEIYLAHTSKDYFENDADFVHFNEFTKVYSGTIDEQPAAGWYEIEFNI
;
A
#
# COMPACT_ATOMS: atom_id res chain seq x y z
N MET A 1 12.74 11.40 66.60
CA MET A 1 13.17 10.03 66.23
C MET A 1 12.24 9.26 65.28
N LYS A 2 10.93 9.56 65.15
CA LYS A 2 10.01 8.80 64.28
C LYS A 2 10.27 8.91 62.77
N ASN A 3 10.73 10.06 62.27
CA ASN A 3 10.97 10.28 60.82
C ASN A 3 12.15 9.48 60.24
N LEU A 4 13.19 9.22 61.04
CA LEU A 4 14.35 8.44 60.59
C LEU A 4 13.99 6.96 60.38
N ASN A 5 13.05 6.44 61.19
CA ASN A 5 12.58 5.07 61.08
C ASN A 5 11.65 4.86 59.88
N TYR A 6 10.88 5.88 59.50
CA TYR A 6 10.06 5.84 58.28
C TYR A 6 10.92 5.84 57.01
N ALA A 7 11.94 6.71 56.94
CA ALA A 7 12.89 6.74 55.82
C ALA A 7 13.65 5.40 55.68
N LYS A 8 14.10 4.81 56.78
CA LYS A 8 14.73 3.48 56.79
C LYS A 8 13.78 2.35 56.38
N LYS A 9 12.49 2.44 56.74
CA LYS A 9 11.46 1.46 56.35
C LYS A 9 11.11 1.55 54.86
N LEU A 10 11.13 2.76 54.29
CA LEU A 10 10.93 3.00 52.86
C LEU A 10 12.15 2.56 52.03
N MET A 11 13.37 2.77 52.50
CA MET A 11 14.60 2.30 51.84
C MET A 11 14.76 0.77 51.80
N LYS A 12 14.14 0.03 52.72
CA LYS A 12 14.19 -1.45 52.74
C LYS A 12 13.15 -2.12 51.83
N ARG A 13 12.26 -1.35 51.19
CA ARG A 13 11.41 -1.84 50.07
C ARG A 13 12.19 -1.78 48.75
N SER A 14 13.47 -2.15 48.77
CA SER A 14 14.24 -2.37 47.55
C SER A 14 13.66 -3.61 46.86
N PHE A 15 13.18 -3.45 45.63
CA PHE A 15 12.79 -4.59 44.81
C PHE A 15 13.93 -5.60 44.75
N SER A 16 13.61 -6.89 44.93
CA SER A 16 14.66 -7.92 44.90
C SER A 16 15.25 -7.99 43.49
N PHE A 17 16.52 -8.37 43.40
CA PHE A 17 17.19 -8.55 42.10
C PHE A 17 16.39 -9.49 41.17
N GLY A 18 15.73 -10.50 41.74
CA GLY A 18 14.83 -11.38 41.00
C GLY A 18 13.56 -10.69 40.47
N GLN A 19 12.97 -9.76 41.23
CA GLN A 19 11.81 -8.99 40.76
C GLN A 19 12.19 -8.01 39.65
N ILE A 20 13.35 -7.37 39.75
CA ILE A 20 13.86 -6.46 38.72
C ILE A 20 14.19 -7.25 37.45
N SER A 21 14.87 -8.39 37.59
CA SER A 21 15.19 -9.28 36.46
C SER A 21 13.93 -9.83 35.78
N PHE A 22 12.89 -10.16 36.55
CA PHE A 22 11.63 -10.66 36.00
C PHE A 22 10.86 -9.57 35.25
N VAL A 23 10.82 -8.34 35.80
CA VAL A 23 10.19 -7.19 35.14
C VAL A 23 10.95 -6.81 33.85
N LEU A 24 12.29 -6.83 33.87
CA LEU A 24 13.11 -6.57 32.69
C LEU A 24 12.94 -7.64 31.61
N LEU A 25 12.86 -8.92 32.01
CA LEU A 25 12.59 -10.02 31.08
C LEU A 25 11.18 -9.90 30.48
N SER A 26 10.17 -9.55 31.28
CA SER A 26 8.83 -9.30 30.75
C SER A 26 8.82 -8.13 29.77
N LEU A 27 9.51 -7.03 30.09
CA LEU A 27 9.58 -5.85 29.22
C LEU A 27 10.30 -6.17 27.90
N PHE A 28 11.37 -6.96 27.95
CA PHE A 28 12.09 -7.45 26.77
C PHE A 28 11.23 -8.37 25.90
N LEU A 29 10.39 -9.23 26.50
CA LEU A 29 9.43 -10.07 25.78
C LEU A 29 8.29 -9.26 25.16
N PHE A 30 7.84 -8.18 25.80
CA PHE A 30 6.84 -7.25 25.25
C PHE A 30 7.41 -6.39 24.08
N LEU A 31 8.72 -6.16 24.04
CA LEU A 31 9.42 -5.43 22.97
C LEU A 31 9.65 -6.25 21.68
N GLN A 32 9.36 -7.56 21.69
CA GLN A 32 9.65 -8.47 20.56
C GLN A 32 8.59 -8.44 19.46
N ILE A 33 7.48 -7.71 19.64
CA ILE A 33 6.44 -7.61 18.62
C ILE A 33 6.85 -6.54 17.58
N ASN A 34 7.85 -6.89 16.76
CA ASN A 34 8.03 -6.23 15.48
C ASN A 34 7.20 -7.05 14.48
N TYR A 35 6.02 -6.53 14.14
CA TYR A 35 5.37 -7.01 12.93
C TYR A 35 6.21 -6.53 11.76
N SER A 36 7.05 -7.42 11.22
CA SER A 36 7.55 -7.23 9.87
C SER A 36 6.34 -7.32 8.94
N VAL A 37 5.73 -6.18 8.64
CA VAL A 37 4.83 -6.09 7.49
C VAL A 37 5.74 -6.25 6.28
N SER A 38 5.88 -7.49 5.82
CA SER A 38 6.46 -7.75 4.52
C SER A 38 5.47 -7.20 3.51
N GLN A 39 5.73 -6.00 2.96
CA GLN A 39 5.03 -5.53 1.77
C GLN A 39 5.36 -6.52 0.68
N ASN A 40 4.36 -7.31 0.30
CA ASN A 40 4.59 -8.35 -0.68
C ASN A 40 4.09 -7.83 -2.03
N VAL A 41 5.03 -7.58 -2.93
CA VAL A 41 4.75 -7.18 -4.32
C VAL A 41 4.30 -8.41 -5.11
N VAL A 42 3.25 -8.27 -5.90
CA VAL A 42 2.86 -9.25 -6.93
C VAL A 42 3.06 -8.60 -8.28
N THR A 43 3.97 -9.13 -9.08
CA THR A 43 4.13 -8.68 -10.47
C THR A 43 3.16 -9.46 -11.34
N ILE A 44 2.31 -8.76 -12.08
CA ILE A 44 1.36 -9.35 -13.03
C ILE A 44 1.69 -8.85 -14.42
N GLY A 45 1.78 -9.78 -15.37
CA GLY A 45 2.19 -9.53 -16.75
C GLY A 45 3.70 -9.66 -16.95
N GLU A 46 4.07 -10.38 -18.01
CA GLU A 46 5.44 -10.49 -18.51
C GLU A 46 5.55 -9.88 -19.93
N GLY A 47 4.51 -9.18 -20.38
CA GLY A 47 4.45 -8.62 -21.71
C GLY A 47 5.43 -7.47 -21.88
N GLU A 48 6.22 -7.51 -22.96
CA GLU A 48 7.10 -6.41 -23.37
C GLU A 48 6.37 -5.37 -24.25
N THR A 49 5.11 -5.64 -24.60
CA THR A 49 4.32 -4.77 -25.47
C THR A 49 3.86 -3.53 -24.71
N ALA A 50 4.41 -2.39 -25.11
CA ALA A 50 3.97 -1.11 -24.62
C ALA A 50 2.65 -0.69 -25.27
N SER A 51 1.70 -0.24 -24.47
CA SER A 51 0.47 0.40 -24.95
C SER A 51 0.59 1.91 -24.79
N LYS A 52 0.10 2.67 -25.79
CA LYS A 52 -0.09 4.12 -25.68
C LYS A 52 -1.49 4.50 -25.19
N GLU A 53 -2.35 3.50 -25.01
CA GLU A 53 -3.75 3.68 -24.59
C GLU A 53 -3.96 3.28 -23.12
N LEU A 54 -2.99 2.60 -22.50
CA LEU A 54 -3.03 2.20 -21.09
C LEU A 54 -1.83 2.76 -20.32
N PRO A 55 -2.00 3.15 -19.05
CA PRO A 55 -3.29 3.24 -18.34
C PRO A 55 -4.14 4.44 -18.80
N ILE A 56 -3.54 5.42 -19.47
CA ILE A 56 -4.21 6.59 -20.02
C ILE A 56 -3.74 6.85 -21.44
N SER A 57 -4.63 7.40 -22.25
CA SER A 57 -4.30 7.95 -23.58
C SER A 57 -4.12 9.45 -23.48
N ILE A 58 -2.93 9.94 -23.85
CA ILE A 58 -2.56 11.37 -23.76
C ILE A 58 -3.05 12.21 -24.95
N ASN A 59 -3.62 11.57 -25.97
CA ASN A 59 -4.04 12.23 -27.21
C ASN A 59 -5.42 12.90 -27.12
N TYR A 60 -6.12 12.74 -26.00
CA TYR A 60 -7.49 13.21 -25.80
C TYR A 60 -7.59 14.00 -24.49
N GLY A 61 -8.56 14.93 -24.40
CA GLY A 61 -8.73 15.78 -23.22
C GLY A 61 -9.10 15.02 -21.94
N PHE A 62 -9.72 13.85 -22.06
CA PHE A 62 -9.98 12.93 -20.95
C PHE A 62 -9.82 11.49 -21.44
N SER A 63 -9.24 10.63 -20.61
CA SER A 63 -9.09 9.20 -20.90
C SER A 63 -9.49 8.38 -19.67
N ASN A 64 -10.20 7.27 -19.90
CA ASN A 64 -10.51 6.28 -18.89
C ASN A 64 -10.21 4.89 -19.46
N SER A 65 -9.60 4.03 -18.64
CA SER A 65 -9.39 2.64 -18.95
C SER A 65 -9.78 1.76 -17.78
N GLN A 66 -10.08 0.49 -18.06
CA GLN A 66 -10.32 -0.52 -17.04
C GLN A 66 -9.47 -1.74 -17.34
N GLN A 67 -8.96 -2.38 -16.29
CA GLN A 67 -8.20 -3.62 -16.35
C GLN A 67 -8.78 -4.59 -15.32
N ILE A 68 -8.91 -5.86 -15.71
CA ILE A 68 -9.33 -6.94 -14.81
C ILE A 68 -8.08 -7.74 -14.47
N TYR A 69 -7.83 -7.90 -13.17
CA TYR A 69 -6.82 -8.82 -12.65
C TYR A 69 -7.54 -9.93 -11.89
N LEU A 70 -7.28 -11.18 -12.27
CA LEU A 70 -7.94 -12.33 -11.68
C LEU A 70 -7.34 -12.65 -10.31
N GLN A 71 -8.17 -13.18 -9.41
CA GLN A 71 -7.72 -13.66 -8.10
C GLN A 71 -6.64 -14.75 -8.24
N SER A 72 -6.66 -15.54 -9.31
CA SER A 72 -5.64 -16.54 -9.64
C SER A 72 -4.31 -15.92 -10.08
N GLU A 73 -4.31 -14.71 -10.64
CA GLU A 73 -3.09 -13.99 -11.03
C GLU A 73 -2.46 -13.29 -9.82
N ILE A 74 -3.29 -12.71 -8.95
CA ILE A 74 -2.84 -12.12 -7.68
C ILE A 74 -2.36 -13.24 -6.73
N ALA A 75 -3.05 -14.38 -6.75
CA ALA A 75 -2.76 -15.59 -5.97
C ALA A 75 -2.55 -15.36 -4.46
N ARG A 76 -3.17 -14.31 -3.91
CA ARG A 76 -3.01 -13.94 -2.49
C ARG A 76 -4.25 -13.22 -1.95
N ALA A 77 -4.49 -13.39 -0.65
CA ALA A 77 -5.46 -12.64 0.12
C ALA A 77 -4.77 -11.47 0.86
N GLY A 78 -5.48 -10.35 0.99
CA GLY A 78 -5.02 -9.15 1.67
C GLY A 78 -5.64 -7.89 1.08
N GLU A 79 -5.33 -6.75 1.67
CA GLU A 79 -5.67 -5.45 1.10
C GLU A 79 -4.62 -5.03 0.08
N ILE A 80 -5.06 -4.34 -0.98
CA ILE A 80 -4.17 -3.71 -1.95
C ILE A 80 -3.95 -2.28 -1.47
N SER A 81 -2.71 -1.93 -1.16
CA SER A 81 -2.34 -0.60 -0.65
C SER A 81 -1.68 0.29 -1.70
N ALA A 82 -1.23 -0.30 -2.81
CA ALA A 82 -0.54 0.40 -3.89
C ALA A 82 -0.64 -0.42 -5.17
N ILE A 83 -0.43 0.25 -6.30
CA ILE A 83 -0.10 -0.39 -7.58
C ILE A 83 1.20 0.19 -8.11
N ALA A 84 1.88 -0.56 -8.96
CA ALA A 84 3.02 -0.05 -9.71
C ALA A 84 2.81 -0.29 -11.20
N LEU A 85 3.18 0.68 -12.01
CA LEU A 85 3.07 0.63 -13.46
C LEU A 85 4.45 0.68 -14.08
N ASN A 86 4.72 -0.15 -15.08
CA ASN A 86 5.97 -0.11 -15.81
C ASN A 86 5.87 0.93 -16.95
N MET A 87 6.46 2.10 -16.72
CA MET A 87 6.42 3.23 -17.64
C MET A 87 7.55 3.14 -18.67
N LEU A 88 7.28 3.50 -19.93
CA LEU A 88 8.31 3.54 -20.98
C LEU A 88 9.32 4.67 -20.80
N GLY A 89 8.91 5.73 -20.11
CA GLY A 89 9.62 7.00 -20.01
C GLY A 89 9.75 7.76 -21.34
N GLY A 90 10.26 8.99 -21.26
CA GLY A 90 10.47 9.86 -22.43
C GLY A 90 9.17 10.34 -23.09
N ILE A 91 8.04 10.24 -22.38
CA ILE A 91 6.73 10.74 -22.79
C ILE A 91 6.38 11.92 -21.89
N ASP A 92 5.89 12.99 -22.50
CA ASP A 92 5.39 14.18 -21.80
C ASP A 92 3.89 14.01 -21.54
N ILE A 93 3.51 14.11 -20.26
CA ILE A 93 2.12 14.03 -19.80
C ILE A 93 1.69 15.29 -19.03
N GLU A 94 2.32 16.45 -19.26
CA GLU A 94 2.00 17.72 -18.57
C GLU A 94 0.49 18.03 -18.52
N HIS A 95 -0.24 17.70 -19.58
CA HIS A 95 -1.69 17.94 -19.68
C HIS A 95 -2.55 16.69 -19.38
N SER A 96 -1.95 15.65 -18.82
CA SER A 96 -2.60 14.38 -18.48
C SER A 96 -2.02 13.76 -17.21
N ASN A 97 -1.51 14.60 -16.31
CA ASN A 97 -0.85 14.17 -15.06
C ASN A 97 -1.80 14.11 -13.86
N GLU A 98 -3.02 14.65 -13.96
CA GLU A 98 -4.05 14.55 -12.93
C GLU A 98 -4.77 13.19 -13.02
N TRP A 99 -4.47 12.29 -12.08
CA TRP A 99 -4.96 10.91 -12.11
C TRP A 99 -5.89 10.64 -10.94
N GLU A 100 -6.95 9.89 -11.23
CA GLU A 100 -7.81 9.26 -10.25
C GLU A 100 -7.83 7.75 -10.49
N ILE A 101 -7.57 6.97 -9.44
CA ILE A 101 -7.58 5.51 -9.51
C ILE A 101 -8.71 4.98 -8.65
N TYR A 102 -9.41 4.01 -9.19
CA TYR A 102 -10.55 3.39 -8.56
C TYR A 102 -10.41 1.86 -8.60
N LEU A 103 -10.89 1.19 -7.55
CA LEU A 103 -10.95 -0.27 -7.47
C LEU A 103 -12.39 -0.74 -7.21
N ALA A 104 -12.73 -1.88 -7.81
CA ALA A 104 -13.99 -2.59 -7.61
C ALA A 104 -13.73 -4.10 -7.66
N HIS A 105 -14.59 -4.88 -7.02
CA HIS A 105 -14.69 -6.31 -7.30
C HIS A 105 -15.66 -6.55 -8.46
N THR A 106 -15.35 -7.53 -9.30
CA THR A 106 -16.22 -7.96 -10.39
C THR A 106 -16.19 -9.48 -10.50
N SER A 107 -17.28 -10.05 -11.00
CA SER A 107 -17.34 -11.47 -11.37
C SER A 107 -16.94 -11.73 -12.83
N LYS A 108 -16.54 -10.69 -13.56
CA LYS A 108 -16.09 -10.79 -14.95
C LYS A 108 -14.63 -11.23 -14.98
N ASP A 109 -14.31 -12.17 -15.84
CA ASP A 109 -12.92 -12.60 -16.08
C ASP A 109 -12.26 -11.79 -17.21
N TYR A 110 -13.05 -11.21 -18.11
CA TYR A 110 -12.61 -10.39 -19.23
C TYR A 110 -13.73 -9.44 -19.68
N PHE A 111 -13.37 -8.46 -20.53
CA PHE A 111 -14.32 -7.59 -21.22
C PHE A 111 -14.68 -8.20 -22.57
N GLU A 112 -15.97 -8.40 -22.85
CA GLU A 112 -16.43 -9.01 -24.11
C GLU A 112 -16.22 -8.09 -25.32
N ASN A 113 -16.30 -6.77 -25.11
CA ASN A 113 -16.15 -5.73 -26.13
C ASN A 113 -15.95 -4.35 -25.49
N ASP A 114 -15.78 -3.33 -26.33
CA ASP A 114 -15.52 -1.93 -25.94
C ASP A 114 -16.69 -1.22 -25.24
N ALA A 115 -17.85 -1.87 -25.06
CA ALA A 115 -18.97 -1.34 -24.28
C ALA A 115 -19.21 -2.13 -22.98
N ASP A 116 -18.43 -3.19 -22.72
CA ASP A 116 -18.65 -4.13 -21.62
C ASP A 116 -17.95 -3.71 -20.31
N PHE A 117 -17.94 -2.42 -20.02
CA PHE A 117 -17.26 -1.90 -18.82
C PHE A 117 -18.03 -2.20 -17.52
N VAL A 118 -17.29 -2.32 -16.42
CA VAL A 118 -17.91 -2.32 -15.09
C VAL A 118 -18.47 -0.92 -14.83
N HIS A 119 -19.69 -0.85 -14.29
CA HIS A 119 -20.33 0.43 -14.00
C HIS A 119 -19.60 1.19 -12.91
N PHE A 120 -19.45 2.51 -13.09
CA PHE A 120 -18.70 3.39 -12.20
C PHE A 120 -19.18 3.40 -10.74
N ASN A 121 -20.46 3.12 -10.50
CA ASN A 121 -21.03 3.07 -9.15
C ASN A 121 -20.51 1.89 -8.30
N GLU A 122 -19.92 0.87 -8.91
CA GLU A 122 -19.29 -0.26 -8.21
C GLU A 122 -17.88 0.08 -7.69
N PHE A 123 -17.33 1.21 -8.13
CA PHE A 123 -15.95 1.59 -7.87
C PHE A 123 -15.81 2.47 -6.63
N THR A 124 -14.74 2.20 -5.88
CA THR A 124 -14.25 3.05 -4.80
C THR A 124 -13.00 3.78 -5.25
N LYS A 125 -12.96 5.10 -5.07
CA LYS A 125 -11.76 5.90 -5.34
C LYS A 125 -10.69 5.56 -4.29
N VAL A 126 -9.51 5.17 -4.74
CA VAL A 126 -8.37 4.81 -3.88
C VAL A 126 -7.19 5.77 -4.05
N TYR A 127 -7.17 6.58 -5.11
CA TYR A 127 -6.15 7.60 -5.33
C TYR A 127 -6.73 8.81 -6.07
N SER A 128 -6.22 9.99 -5.75
CA SER A 128 -6.44 11.24 -6.47
C SER A 128 -5.21 12.12 -6.27
N GLY A 129 -4.54 12.49 -7.35
CA GLY A 129 -3.29 13.24 -7.28
C GLY A 129 -2.65 13.46 -8.63
N THR A 130 -1.44 14.02 -8.61
CA THR A 130 -0.65 14.30 -9.80
C THR A 130 0.51 13.33 -9.94
N ILE A 131 0.71 12.80 -11.14
CA ILE A 131 1.89 12.01 -11.54
C ILE A 131 2.98 12.93 -12.08
N ASP A 132 4.24 12.49 -12.06
CA ASP A 132 5.33 13.21 -12.72
C ASP A 132 4.99 13.47 -14.21
N GLU A 133 5.18 14.71 -14.67
CA GLU A 133 4.91 15.13 -16.05
C GLU A 133 5.83 14.43 -17.05
N GLN A 134 7.01 13.99 -16.58
CA GLN A 134 7.99 13.29 -17.39
C GLN A 134 8.44 12.02 -16.66
N PRO A 135 7.57 11.01 -16.54
CA PRO A 135 7.88 9.81 -15.77
C PRO A 135 9.12 9.13 -16.34
N ALA A 136 10.06 8.77 -15.47
CA ALA A 136 11.21 7.98 -15.87
C ALA A 136 10.78 6.57 -16.34
N ALA A 137 11.59 5.93 -17.17
CA ALA A 137 11.36 4.54 -17.54
C ALA A 137 11.49 3.62 -16.31
N GLY A 138 10.61 2.63 -16.19
CA GLY A 138 10.61 1.65 -15.11
C GLY A 138 9.36 1.67 -14.25
N TRP A 139 9.45 1.01 -13.08
CA TRP A 139 8.32 0.88 -12.16
C TRP A 139 8.04 2.21 -11.45
N TYR A 140 6.84 2.73 -11.66
CA TYR A 140 6.29 3.89 -10.98
C TYR A 140 5.22 3.41 -9.99
N GLU A 141 5.50 3.51 -8.70
CA GLU A 141 4.57 3.11 -7.63
C GLU A 141 3.61 4.24 -7.27
N ILE A 142 2.34 3.89 -7.08
CA ILE A 142 1.27 4.78 -6.67
C ILE A 142 0.64 4.19 -5.42
N GLU A 143 0.94 4.78 -4.27
CA GLU A 143 0.32 4.44 -2.99
C GLU A 143 -1.12 4.98 -2.95
N PHE A 144 -2.01 4.19 -2.35
CA PHE A 144 -3.41 4.58 -2.20
C PHE A 144 -3.63 5.47 -0.99
N ASN A 145 -4.58 6.41 -1.11
CA ASN A 145 -4.98 7.37 -0.08
C ASN A 145 -6.29 6.93 0.60
N ILE A 146 -6.36 5.67 1.03
CA ILE A 146 -7.53 5.05 1.69
C ILE A 146 -7.52 5.26 3.20
#